data_AF-A0A2P4NK17-F1
#
_entry.id   AF-A0A2P4NK17-F1
#
_cell.length_a   1.000
_cell.length_b   1.000
_cell.length_c   1.000
_cell.angle_alpha   90.00
_cell.angle_beta   90.00
_cell.angle_gamma   90.00
#
_symmetry.space_group_name_H-M   'P 1'
#
loop_
_entity.id
_entity.type
_entity.pdbx_description
1 polymer ?
#
loop_
_entity_poly.entity_id
_entity_poly.type
_entity_poly.pdbx_seq_one_letter_code
_entity_poly.pdbx_strand_id
1 'polypeptide(L)'
;MNDDFLNEIKYYISSHFSCVNTVICYGITQDPDTQNYMMVLQYYKNGDLRNNLMNDLEYGNKIRYLFTIIDGLLAIHNTGKVHKDFHSGNVLLDGNVLAISDLGMCQPADDNERKGVFGVIPVSYTHLDVYKRQRHTIMMSKYYIS
;
A
#
# COMPACT_ATOMS: atom_id res chain seq x y z
N MET A 1 7.04 17.03 15.74
CA MET A 1 6.64 15.64 15.45
C MET A 1 5.49 15.72 14.45
N ASN A 2 5.59 15.07 13.29
CA ASN A 2 4.56 15.16 12.25
C ASN A 2 3.33 14.30 12.64
N ASP A 3 2.12 14.73 12.25
CA ASP A 3 0.87 14.01 12.50
C ASP A 3 0.88 12.62 11.85
N ASP A 4 1.50 12.48 10.67
CA ASP A 4 1.66 11.19 9.98
C ASP A 4 2.48 10.20 10.83
N PHE A 5 3.58 10.67 11.42
CA PHE A 5 4.43 9.86 12.29
C PHE A 5 3.71 9.43 13.56
N LEU A 6 2.92 10.34 14.16
CA LEU A 6 2.09 10.02 15.32
C LEU A 6 0.98 9.02 14.97
N ASN A 7 0.37 9.14 13.79
CA ASN A 7 -0.64 8.20 13.32
C ASN A 7 -0.05 6.81 13.05
N GLU A 8 1.14 6.76 12.47
CA GLU A 8 1.85 5.50 12.25
C GLU A 8 2.20 4.82 13.58
N ILE A 9 2.78 5.56 14.53
CA ILE A 9 3.03 5.06 15.89
C ILE A 9 1.75 4.54 16.53
N LYS A 10 0.67 5.34 16.49
CA LYS A 10 -0.64 4.94 17.04
C LYS A 10 -1.14 3.68 16.36
N TYR A 11 -0.91 3.48 15.06
CA TYR A 11 -1.29 2.25 14.39
C TYR A 11 -0.56 1.05 15.01
N TYR A 12 0.78 1.09 15.05
CA TYR A 12 1.57 -0.03 15.57
C TYR A 12 1.31 -0.30 17.06
N ILE A 13 1.03 0.75 17.85
CA ILE A 13 0.65 0.61 19.25
C ILE A 13 -0.80 0.13 19.38
N SER A 14 -1.78 0.66 18.65
CA SER A 14 -3.19 0.25 18.86
C SER A 14 -3.45 -1.17 18.36
N SER A 15 -2.71 -1.62 17.36
CA SER A 15 -2.75 -2.97 16.83
C SER A 15 -1.88 -3.94 17.64
N HIS A 16 -1.86 -3.80 18.98
CA HIS A 16 -0.90 -4.29 20.00
C HIS A 16 -0.35 -5.73 19.87
N PHE A 17 -0.85 -6.56 18.95
CA PHE A 17 -0.24 -7.81 18.54
C PHE A 17 -0.39 -7.99 17.03
N SER A 18 0.73 -7.89 16.31
CA SER A 18 1.01 -8.62 15.07
C SER A 18 -0.19 -8.76 14.13
N CYS A 19 -0.55 -7.72 13.40
CA CYS A 19 -1.27 -7.94 12.14
C CYS A 19 -0.41 -8.91 11.32
N VAL A 20 -0.95 -10.10 11.06
CA VAL A 20 -0.22 -11.12 10.30
C VAL A 20 0.19 -10.48 8.97
N ASN A 21 1.46 -10.57 8.62
CA ASN A 21 2.03 -10.00 7.38
C ASN A 21 2.01 -8.46 7.28
N THR A 22 2.06 -7.72 8.39
CA THR A 22 2.55 -6.32 8.41
C THR A 22 3.95 -6.24 9.01
N VAL A 23 4.68 -5.16 8.74
CA VAL A 23 6.02 -4.95 9.32
C VAL A 23 5.95 -5.00 10.84
N ILE A 24 6.93 -5.64 11.46
CA ILE A 24 7.02 -5.71 12.93
C ILE A 24 7.67 -4.41 13.42
N CYS A 25 7.00 -3.73 14.35
CA CYS A 25 7.56 -2.61 15.09
C CYS A 25 8.03 -3.09 16.47
N TYR A 26 9.30 -2.90 16.78
CA TYR A 26 9.88 -3.23 18.08
C TYR A 26 9.73 -2.10 19.10
N GLY A 27 9.49 -0.88 18.65
CA GLY A 27 9.30 0.28 19.51
C GLY A 27 9.79 1.58 18.88
N ILE A 28 10.05 2.56 19.73
CA ILE A 28 10.51 3.90 19.37
C ILE A 28 11.86 4.13 20.05
N THR A 29 12.74 4.85 19.36
CA THR A 29 14.01 5.35 19.89
C THR A 29 14.12 6.85 19.61
N GLN A 30 15.17 7.49 20.13
CA GLN A 30 15.47 8.89 19.88
C GLN A 30 16.94 9.03 19.47
N ASP A 31 17.20 9.80 18.43
CA ASP A 31 18.54 10.17 18.02
C ASP A 31 19.15 11.10 19.09
N PRO A 32 20.30 10.75 19.71
CA PRO A 32 20.90 11.57 20.76
C PRO A 32 21.38 12.94 20.28
N ASP A 33 21.75 13.08 19.00
CA ASP A 33 22.30 14.32 18.45
C ASP A 33 21.18 15.24 17.95
N THR A 34 20.22 14.68 17.20
CA THR A 34 19.14 15.48 16.59
C THR A 34 17.88 15.57 17.45
N GLN A 35 17.78 14.76 18.51
CA GLN A 35 16.60 14.63 19.38
C GLN A 35 15.33 14.20 18.63
N ASN A 36 15.48 13.69 17.40
CA ASN A 36 14.37 13.18 16.59
C ASN A 36 13.95 11.80 17.06
N TYR A 37 12.64 11.59 17.18
CA TYR A 37 12.07 10.27 17.42
C TYR A 37 12.10 9.43 16.15
N MET A 38 12.41 8.16 16.30
CA MET A 38 12.50 7.18 15.21
C MET A 38 11.79 5.89 15.62
N MET A 39 11.23 5.17 14.65
CA MET A 39 10.68 3.84 14.87
C MET A 39 11.73 2.77 14.59
N VAL A 40 11.74 1.73 15.42
CA VAL A 40 12.60 0.55 15.23
C VAL A 40 11.75 -0.54 14.60
N LEU A 41 11.93 -0.74 13.29
CA LEU A 41 11.17 -1.70 12.48
C LEU A 41 12.02 -2.92 12.12
N GLN A 42 11.38 -4.06 11.90
CA GLN A 42 12.02 -5.26 11.34
C GLN A 42 12.66 -4.92 9.99
N TYR A 43 13.93 -5.28 9.85
CA TYR A 43 14.66 -5.15 8.59
C TYR A 43 14.30 -6.31 7.65
N TYR A 44 14.02 -5.98 6.38
CA TYR A 44 13.70 -6.93 5.32
C TYR A 44 14.82 -6.89 4.27
N LYS A 45 15.66 -7.92 4.23
CA LYS A 45 16.94 -7.89 3.50
C LYS A 45 16.79 -7.68 2.00
N ASN A 46 15.69 -8.13 1.40
CA ASN A 46 15.48 -8.00 -0.04
C ASN A 46 14.86 -6.66 -0.40
N GLY A 47 14.35 -5.87 0.54
CA GLY A 47 13.69 -4.58 0.23
C GLY A 47 12.27 -4.76 -0.28
N ASP A 48 11.81 -3.92 -1.21
CA ASP A 48 10.40 -3.86 -1.64
C ASP A 48 10.11 -4.63 -2.95
N LEU A 49 8.83 -4.99 -3.18
CA LEU A 49 8.42 -5.74 -4.38
C LEU A 49 8.47 -4.94 -5.67
N ARG A 50 8.47 -3.60 -5.63
CA ARG A 50 8.63 -2.79 -6.85
C ARG A 50 10.03 -2.98 -7.44
N ASN A 51 11.04 -3.10 -6.59
CA ASN A 51 12.44 -3.30 -7.00
C ASN A 51 12.83 -4.79 -7.12
N ASN A 52 12.11 -5.69 -6.46
CA ASN A 52 12.36 -7.14 -6.53
C ASN A 52 11.40 -7.79 -7.54
N LEU A 53 11.84 -7.78 -8.80
CA LEU A 53 11.05 -8.19 -9.96
C LEU A 53 10.47 -9.60 -9.77
N MET A 54 9.14 -9.66 -9.69
CA MET A 54 8.37 -10.91 -9.56
C MET A 54 8.44 -11.80 -10.80
N ASN A 55 9.01 -11.33 -11.92
CA ASN A 55 8.92 -12.01 -13.20
C ASN A 55 9.59 -13.38 -13.17
N ASP A 56 10.70 -13.50 -12.45
CA ASP A 56 11.48 -14.75 -12.34
C ASP A 56 10.97 -15.70 -11.24
N LEU A 57 9.90 -15.32 -10.53
CA LEU A 57 9.30 -16.19 -9.53
C LEU A 57 8.46 -17.29 -10.19
N GLU A 58 8.64 -18.50 -9.68
CA GLU A 58 7.77 -19.63 -9.97
C GLU A 58 6.31 -19.29 -9.65
N TYR A 59 5.38 -19.82 -10.45
CA TYR A 59 3.95 -19.56 -10.33
C TYR A 59 3.40 -19.88 -8.93
N GLY A 60 3.88 -20.96 -8.30
CA GLY A 60 3.50 -21.31 -6.93
C GLY A 60 3.88 -20.24 -5.90
N ASN A 61 5.06 -19.62 -6.05
CA ASN A 61 5.49 -18.53 -5.16
C ASN A 61 4.68 -17.26 -5.39
N LYS A 62 4.30 -16.95 -6.65
CA LYS A 62 3.40 -15.82 -6.95
C LYS A 62 2.06 -15.97 -6.24
N ILE A 63 1.46 -17.16 -6.30
CA ILE A 63 0.20 -17.43 -5.59
C ILE A 63 0.39 -17.28 -4.08
N ARG A 64 1.45 -17.87 -3.51
CA ARG A 64 1.74 -17.76 -2.08
C ARG A 64 1.88 -16.30 -1.64
N TYR A 65 2.58 -15.50 -2.43
CA TYR A 65 2.75 -14.07 -2.17
C TYR A 65 1.44 -13.29 -2.21
N LEU A 66 0.57 -13.59 -3.17
CA LEU A 66 -0.76 -12.99 -3.23
C LEU A 66 -1.58 -13.31 -1.97
N PHE A 67 -1.57 -14.57 -1.50
CA PHE A 67 -2.24 -14.93 -0.26
C PHE A 67 -1.68 -14.17 0.95
N THR A 68 -0.35 -14.09 1.08
CA THR A 68 0.30 -13.35 2.17
C THR A 68 -0.09 -11.86 2.18
N ILE A 69 -0.15 -11.24 1.00
CA ILE A 69 -0.60 -9.85 0.83
C ILE A 69 -2.08 -9.68 1.21
N ILE A 70 -2.95 -10.58 0.75
CA ILE A 70 -4.39 -10.55 1.08
C ILE A 70 -4.60 -10.67 2.58
N ASP A 71 -3.89 -11.58 3.25
CA ASP A 71 -3.96 -11.75 4.70
C ASP A 71 -3.51 -10.48 5.45
N GLY A 72 -2.44 -9.82 4.99
CA GLY A 72 -1.98 -8.56 5.56
C GLY A 72 -3.01 -7.42 5.39
N LEU A 73 -3.60 -7.29 4.21
CA LEU A 73 -4.65 -6.30 3.97
C LEU A 73 -5.91 -6.59 4.80
N LEU A 74 -6.29 -7.87 4.93
CA LEU A 74 -7.41 -8.29 5.77
C LEU A 74 -7.15 -7.94 7.24
N ALA A 75 -5.94 -8.16 7.74
CA ALA A 75 -5.55 -7.76 9.09
C ALA A 75 -5.69 -6.25 9.30
N ILE A 76 -5.27 -5.43 8.33
CA ILE A 76 -5.48 -3.98 8.38
C ILE A 76 -6.98 -3.64 8.41
N HIS A 77 -7.78 -4.24 7.54
CA HIS A 77 -9.22 -4.01 7.46
C HIS A 77 -9.97 -4.40 8.75
N ASN A 78 -9.54 -5.48 9.41
CA ASN A 78 -10.12 -5.91 10.69
C ASN A 78 -9.90 -4.89 11.82
N THR A 79 -8.95 -3.97 11.68
CA THR A 79 -8.78 -2.82 12.59
C THR A 79 -9.75 -1.66 12.29
N GLY A 80 -10.67 -1.82 11.33
CA GLY A 80 -11.59 -0.79 10.86
C GLY A 80 -10.95 0.27 9.97
N LYS A 81 -9.74 0.01 9.46
CA LYS A 81 -8.93 0.96 8.68
C LYS A 81 -8.67 0.46 7.26
N VAL A 82 -8.34 1.38 6.37
CA VAL A 82 -7.85 1.12 5.00
C VAL A 82 -6.45 1.72 4.86
N HIS A 83 -5.53 1.02 4.18
CA HIS A 83 -4.13 1.44 4.05
C HIS A 83 -3.93 2.76 3.28
N LYS A 84 -4.77 3.06 2.29
CA LYS A 84 -4.77 4.26 1.41
C LYS A 84 -3.50 4.54 0.59
N ASP A 85 -2.38 3.88 0.86
CA ASP A 85 -1.15 3.97 0.05
C ASP A 85 -0.57 2.58 -0.26
N PHE A 86 -1.44 1.62 -0.50
CA PHE A 86 -1.01 0.26 -0.80
C PHE A 86 -0.49 0.16 -2.24
N HIS A 87 0.79 -0.19 -2.40
CA HIS A 87 1.43 -0.48 -3.67
C HIS A 87 2.65 -1.39 -3.48
N SER A 88 3.24 -1.92 -4.55
CA SER A 88 4.38 -2.85 -4.47
C SER A 88 5.62 -2.28 -3.78
N GLY A 89 5.79 -0.95 -3.76
CA GLY A 89 6.85 -0.29 -2.98
C GLY A 89 6.66 -0.33 -1.46
N ASN A 90 5.45 -0.67 -0.98
CA ASN A 90 5.07 -0.77 0.43
C ASN A 90 4.84 -2.24 0.84
N VAL A 91 5.37 -3.17 0.06
CA VAL A 91 5.41 -4.60 0.39
C VAL A 91 6.87 -5.01 0.44
N LEU A 92 7.35 -5.30 1.65
CA LEU A 92 8.73 -5.67 1.92
C LEU A 92 8.92 -7.19 1.85
N LEU A 93 10.14 -7.60 1.51
CA LEU A 93 10.53 -8.98 1.24
C LEU A 93 11.79 -9.37 2.01
N ASP A 94 11.76 -10.55 2.62
CA ASP A 94 12.94 -11.24 3.14
C ASP A 94 12.84 -12.75 2.83
N GLY A 95 13.57 -13.18 1.81
CA GLY A 95 13.51 -14.54 1.29
C GLY A 95 12.11 -14.88 0.79
N ASN A 96 11.34 -15.56 1.64
CA ASN A 96 9.99 -16.03 1.36
C ASN A 96 8.92 -15.34 2.22
N VAL A 97 9.33 -14.40 3.08
CA VAL A 97 8.46 -13.65 3.99
C VAL A 97 8.12 -12.30 3.36
N LEU A 98 6.83 -11.96 3.37
CA LEU A 98 6.34 -10.65 2.95
C LEU A 98 5.72 -9.91 4.11
N ALA A 99 5.81 -8.59 4.08
CA ALA A 99 5.11 -7.74 5.00
C ALA A 99 4.69 -6.42 4.35
N ILE A 100 3.49 -5.97 4.70
CA ILE A 100 2.99 -4.65 4.32
C ILE A 100 3.58 -3.60 5.28
N SER A 101 4.15 -2.54 4.72
CA SER A 101 4.79 -1.43 5.42
C SER A 101 4.04 -0.12 5.22
N ASP A 102 4.54 0.97 5.83
CA ASP A 102 4.03 2.34 5.65
C ASP A 102 2.55 2.51 6.02
N LEU A 103 2.29 2.37 7.33
CA LEU A 103 0.92 2.37 7.87
C LEU A 103 0.49 3.78 8.33
N GLY A 104 1.31 4.81 8.06
CA GLY A 104 1.03 6.20 8.46
C GLY A 104 -0.22 6.79 7.81
N MET A 105 -0.59 6.28 6.64
CA MET A 105 -1.78 6.70 5.88
C MET A 105 -3.02 5.85 6.18
N CYS A 106 -2.94 4.88 7.10
CA CYS A 106 -4.07 4.06 7.48
C CYS A 106 -5.18 4.88 8.17
N GLN A 107 -6.35 4.96 7.56
CA GLN A 107 -7.48 5.76 8.06
C GLN A 107 -8.77 4.93 8.17
N PRO A 108 -9.75 5.33 9.00
CA PRO A 108 -11.02 4.64 9.12
C PRO A 108 -11.69 4.44 7.76
N ALA A 109 -12.33 3.29 7.56
CA ALA A 109 -13.01 2.95 6.30
C ALA A 109 -14.18 3.91 5.99
N ASP A 110 -14.83 4.43 7.04
CA ASP A 110 -16.00 5.31 6.93
C ASP A 110 -15.66 6.80 6.75
N ASP A 111 -14.36 7.12 6.66
CA ASP A 111 -13.89 8.49 6.50
C ASP A 111 -14.14 8.97 5.05
N ASN A 112 -15.34 9.51 4.85
CA ASN A 112 -15.91 9.92 3.57
C ASN A 112 -15.28 11.20 2.98
N GLU A 113 -14.36 11.86 3.70
CA GLU A 113 -13.81 13.15 3.26
C GLU A 113 -12.89 13.06 2.05
N ARG A 114 -12.42 11.85 1.67
CA ARG A 114 -11.54 11.66 0.51
C ARG A 114 -11.95 10.44 -0.31
N LYS A 115 -13.04 10.58 -1.10
CA LYS A 115 -13.36 9.65 -2.22
C LYS A 115 -12.40 9.85 -3.41
N GLY A 116 -11.09 9.82 -3.15
CA GLY A 116 -10.06 9.84 -4.18
C GLY A 116 -9.63 8.43 -4.54
N VAL A 117 -9.16 8.21 -5.76
CA VAL A 117 -8.48 6.96 -6.11
C VAL A 117 -7.18 6.89 -5.30
N PHE A 118 -7.01 5.82 -4.53
CA PHE A 118 -5.83 5.57 -3.70
C PHE A 118 -4.89 4.60 -4.43
N GLY A 119 -3.60 4.95 -4.53
CA GLY A 119 -2.57 4.17 -5.23
C GLY A 119 -2.35 4.54 -6.70
N VAL A 120 -1.29 4.01 -7.30
CA VAL A 120 -1.00 4.17 -8.73
C VAL A 120 -1.97 3.32 -9.54
N ILE A 121 -2.82 3.95 -10.36
CA ILE A 121 -3.66 3.23 -11.33
C ILE A 121 -2.73 2.53 -12.33
N PRO A 122 -2.72 1.19 -12.41
CA PRO A 122 -2.06 0.51 -13.51
C PRO A 122 -2.76 0.95 -14.80
N VAL A 123 -2.02 1.52 -15.74
CA VAL A 123 -2.56 1.80 -17.07
C VAL A 123 -2.77 0.46 -17.77
N SER A 124 -3.92 -0.17 -17.53
CA SER A 124 -4.33 -1.38 -18.23
C SER A 124 -4.71 -1.00 -19.66
N TYR A 125 -4.41 -1.88 -20.62
CA TYR A 125 -4.76 -1.69 -22.03
C TYR A 125 -6.26 -1.40 -22.25
N THR A 126 -7.12 -1.91 -21.35
CA THR A 126 -8.55 -1.61 -21.35
C THR A 126 -8.84 -0.12 -21.15
N HIS A 127 -8.01 0.62 -20.42
CA HIS A 127 -8.14 2.06 -20.24
C HIS A 127 -7.80 2.84 -21.52
N LEU A 128 -6.82 2.37 -22.32
CA LEU A 128 -6.45 2.99 -23.59
C LEU A 128 -7.57 2.83 -24.64
N ASP A 129 -8.24 1.67 -24.64
CA ASP A 129 -9.36 1.39 -25.54
C ASP A 129 -10.62 2.19 -25.19
N VAL A 130 -10.90 2.38 -23.90
CA VAL A 130 -11.99 3.26 -23.43
C VAL A 130 -11.71 4.72 -23.80
N TYR A 131 -10.47 5.19 -23.65
CA TYR A 131 -10.07 6.55 -24.02
C TYR A 131 -10.15 6.80 -25.54
N LYS A 132 -9.76 5.82 -26.37
CA LYS A 132 -9.92 5.89 -27.83
C LYS A 132 -11.40 5.86 -28.25
N ARG A 133 -12.23 5.05 -27.61
CA ARG A 133 -13.69 5.01 -27.87
C ARG A 133 -14.37 6.33 -27.49
N GLN A 134 -14.01 6.94 -26.36
CA GLN A 134 -14.56 8.24 -25.95
C GLN A 134 -14.21 9.38 -26.93
N ARG A 135 -13.01 9.39 -27.52
CA ARG A 135 -12.68 10.35 -28.60
C ARG A 135 -13.55 10.19 -29.85
N HIS A 136 -13.91 8.95 -30.22
CA HIS A 136 -14.82 8.71 -31.34
C HIS A 136 -16.25 9.16 -31.06
N THR A 137 -16.76 8.94 -29.84
CA THR A 137 -18.11 9.38 -29.46
C THR A 137 -18.21 10.91 -29.38
N ILE A 138 -17.17 11.60 -28.90
CA ILE A 138 -17.14 13.08 -28.84
C ILE A 138 -16.98 13.73 -30.22
N MET A 139 -16.31 13.07 -31.18
CA MET A 139 -16.22 13.56 -32.57
C MET A 139 -17.56 13.39 -33.32
N MET A 140 -18.33 12.33 -33.04
CA MET A 140 -19.64 12.12 -33.70
C MET A 140 -20.73 13.09 -33.22
N SER A 141 -20.65 13.59 -31.98
CA SER A 141 -21.62 14.58 -31.48
C SER A 141 -21.41 16.01 -32.01
N LYS A 142 -20.34 16.27 -32.78
CA LYS A 142 -20.10 17.56 -33.45
C LYS A 142 -20.56 17.62 -34.91
N TYR A 143 -20.90 16.49 -35.54
CA TYR A 143 -21.29 16.43 -36.95
C TYR A 143 -22.81 16.41 -37.22
N TYR A 144 -23.65 16.56 -36.19
CA TYR A 144 -25.13 16.55 -36.33
C TYR A 144 -25.84 17.83 -35.86
N ILE A 145 -25.11 18.93 -35.62
CA ILE A 145 -25.68 20.26 -35.44
C ILE A 145 -24.87 21.27 -36.25
N SER A 146 -25.11 21.27 -37.56
CA SER A 146 -25.04 22.43 -38.47
C SER A 146 -25.79 22.12 -39.75
#